data_AF-H1VEA4-F1
#
_entry.id   AF-H1VEA4-F1
#
_cell.length_a   1.000
_cell.length_b   1.000
_cell.length_c   1.000
_cell.angle_alpha   90.00
_cell.angle_beta   90.00
_cell.angle_gamma   90.00
#
_symmetry.space_group_name_H-M   'P 1'
#
loop_
_entity.id
_entity.type
_entity.pdbx_description
1 polymer ?
#
loop_
_entity_poly.entity_id
_entity_poly.type
_entity_poly.pdbx_seq_one_letter_code
_entity_poly.pdbx_strand_id
1 'polypeptide(L)'
;MQSLASGPLFGAAKAADIVIVKLGARSTMDNALFGLILILQDVIQNKLQEKAVINMSIGYKLLVPSTNTRGRKPGFVQKDGIDGFKQALQLLIEQDVVVVTASGNDRDDPNAGEHITAFPAFFGRQMDIITVGAVDENGKRTYYSQGVPAELDTSAIGTATCASNKGNEDVELDGTSISTPLVTGMIATWLSDPQYKDRLQVPGKVAANVKKMVKELSYNRIGGGDTPVAWNGVDIFTCQSDSESGGSGPRKLRARAGKCAIKSTSTLIPTSTQPAVPTSTVPAAPPVVTPSAPAVVPSATPTPAAPPPVPCYNFNINAYGYCCPGPNSPCEKDLGTCYLPFKGEGVGGGGDGRTTVPTGARCPPPPGAADS
;
A
#
# COMPACT_ATOMS: atom_id res chain seq x y z
N MET A 1 -12.42 -8.76 2.31
CA MET A 1 -11.53 -7.64 2.74
C MET A 1 -12.11 -6.29 2.40
N GLN A 2 -12.23 -5.94 1.12
CA GLN A 2 -12.84 -4.66 0.67
C GLN A 2 -14.17 -4.34 1.38
N SER A 3 -15.07 -5.33 1.43
CA SER A 3 -16.38 -5.23 2.07
C SER A 3 -16.34 -4.89 3.56
N LEU A 4 -15.30 -5.30 4.28
CA LEU A 4 -15.11 -5.00 5.71
C LEU A 4 -14.54 -3.59 5.95
N ALA A 5 -13.80 -3.05 4.98
CA ALA A 5 -13.25 -1.70 5.08
C ALA A 5 -14.35 -0.65 4.84
N SER A 6 -15.05 -0.72 3.71
CA SER A 6 -16.06 0.29 3.34
C SER A 6 -17.35 -0.24 2.72
N GLY A 7 -17.60 -1.55 2.78
CA GLY A 7 -18.86 -2.10 2.26
C GLY A 7 -20.08 -1.48 2.96
N PRO A 8 -21.20 -1.24 2.25
CA PRO A 8 -22.36 -0.58 2.84
C PRO A 8 -22.96 -1.39 4.00
N LEU A 9 -22.93 -2.73 3.92
CA LEU A 9 -23.43 -3.61 4.96
C LEU A 9 -22.38 -3.89 6.05
N PHE A 10 -21.20 -4.36 5.65
CA PHE A 10 -20.17 -4.88 6.57
C PHE A 10 -19.05 -3.89 6.92
N GLY A 11 -18.97 -2.77 6.23
CA GLY A 11 -17.85 -1.84 6.30
C GLY A 11 -17.81 -1.02 7.57
N ALA A 12 -16.60 -0.82 8.10
CA ALA A 12 -16.35 0.11 9.19
C ALA A 12 -16.46 1.59 8.74
N ALA A 13 -15.98 1.94 7.55
CA ALA A 13 -16.14 3.27 6.95
C ALA A 13 -17.05 3.21 5.71
N LYS A 14 -18.37 3.14 5.92
CA LYS A 14 -19.37 2.89 4.86
C LYS A 14 -19.39 3.91 3.70
N ALA A 15 -18.84 5.09 3.90
CA ALA A 15 -18.81 6.17 2.91
C ALA A 15 -17.39 6.46 2.36
N ALA A 16 -16.40 5.63 2.71
CA ALA A 16 -15.04 5.81 2.19
C ALA A 16 -14.94 5.31 0.74
N ASP A 17 -14.29 6.13 -0.10
CA ASP A 17 -13.90 5.73 -1.44
C ASP A 17 -12.87 4.59 -1.39
N ILE A 18 -12.94 3.68 -2.37
CA ILE A 18 -11.99 2.57 -2.50
C ILE A 18 -11.28 2.65 -3.84
N VAL A 19 -9.94 2.60 -3.77
CA VAL A 19 -9.06 2.32 -4.90
C VAL A 19 -8.59 0.87 -4.79
N ILE A 20 -8.81 0.09 -5.85
CA ILE A 20 -8.44 -1.33 -5.90
C ILE A 20 -7.09 -1.48 -6.61
N VAL A 21 -6.11 -2.06 -5.91
CA VAL A 21 -4.80 -2.39 -6.49
C VAL A 21 -4.68 -3.91 -6.57
N LYS A 22 -4.74 -4.44 -7.79
CA LYS A 22 -4.66 -5.88 -8.05
C LYS A 22 -3.21 -6.30 -8.32
N LEU A 23 -2.64 -7.14 -7.46
CA LEU A 23 -1.23 -7.58 -7.52
C LEU A 23 -0.97 -8.69 -8.56
N GLY A 24 -1.73 -8.72 -9.66
CA GLY A 24 -1.60 -9.77 -10.69
C GLY A 24 -2.17 -11.13 -10.28
N ALA A 25 -1.85 -12.17 -11.07
CA ALA A 25 -2.35 -13.54 -10.87
C ALA A 25 -1.68 -14.27 -9.69
N ARG A 26 -0.47 -13.84 -9.31
CA ARG A 26 0.26 -14.36 -8.15
C ARG A 26 0.59 -13.20 -7.23
N SER A 27 0.36 -13.40 -5.93
CA SER A 27 0.77 -12.40 -4.97
C SER A 27 2.23 -12.63 -4.57
N THR A 28 3.14 -11.99 -5.30
CA THR A 28 4.58 -11.97 -5.01
C THR A 28 4.96 -10.62 -4.39
N MET A 29 6.13 -10.56 -3.74
CA MET A 29 6.65 -9.32 -3.19
C MET A 29 6.90 -8.27 -4.28
N ASP A 30 7.37 -8.69 -5.46
CA ASP A 30 7.59 -7.78 -6.60
C ASP A 30 6.29 -7.14 -7.07
N ASN A 31 5.21 -7.92 -7.16
CA ASN A 31 3.90 -7.39 -7.51
C ASN A 31 3.36 -6.45 -6.42
N ALA A 32 3.64 -6.75 -5.14
CA ALA A 32 3.32 -5.87 -4.02
C ALA A 32 4.05 -4.54 -4.11
N LEU A 33 5.36 -4.57 -4.37
CA LEU A 33 6.19 -3.39 -4.57
C LEU A 33 5.66 -2.55 -5.74
N PHE A 34 5.34 -3.17 -6.87
CA PHE A 34 4.72 -2.49 -8.00
C PHE A 34 3.39 -1.84 -7.61
N GLY A 35 2.55 -2.55 -6.86
CA GLY A 35 1.30 -2.02 -6.32
C GLY A 35 1.51 -0.79 -5.43
N LEU A 36 2.52 -0.79 -4.56
CA LEU A 36 2.85 0.36 -3.72
C LEU A 36 3.29 1.58 -4.55
N ILE A 37 4.08 1.36 -5.62
CA ILE A 37 4.49 2.45 -6.53
C ILE A 37 3.28 3.07 -7.23
N LEU A 38 2.32 2.24 -7.67
CA LEU A 38 1.08 2.74 -8.26
C LEU A 38 0.26 3.56 -7.25
N ILE A 39 0.17 3.11 -6.00
CA ILE A 39 -0.51 3.87 -4.93
C ILE A 39 0.20 5.21 -4.72
N LEU A 40 1.54 5.23 -4.67
CA LEU A 40 2.30 6.46 -4.48
C LEU A 40 2.03 7.47 -5.61
N GLN A 41 2.02 7.00 -6.86
CA GLN A 41 1.68 7.84 -8.01
C GLN A 41 0.25 8.39 -7.91
N ASP A 42 -0.71 7.54 -7.56
CA ASP A 42 -2.11 7.92 -7.39
C ASP A 42 -2.29 8.97 -6.28
N VAL A 43 -1.64 8.77 -5.13
CA VAL A 43 -1.66 9.70 -4.00
C VAL A 43 -1.14 11.08 -4.41
N ILE A 44 -0.04 11.13 -5.16
CA ILE A 44 0.53 12.41 -5.64
C ILE A 44 -0.39 13.07 -6.67
N GLN A 45 -0.85 12.31 -7.66
CA GLN A 45 -1.67 12.84 -8.75
C GLN A 45 -3.03 13.34 -8.27
N ASN A 46 -3.66 12.61 -7.36
CA ASN A 46 -4.99 12.92 -6.83
C ASN A 46 -4.98 13.68 -5.50
N LYS A 47 -3.80 14.09 -5.03
CA LYS A 47 -3.61 14.90 -3.80
C LYS A 47 -4.25 14.25 -2.57
N LEU A 48 -4.00 12.95 -2.39
CA LEU A 48 -4.59 12.13 -1.33
C LEU A 48 -3.75 12.08 -0.05
N GLN A 49 -2.68 12.89 0.03
CA GLN A 49 -1.91 13.06 1.26
C GLN A 49 -2.83 13.41 2.44
N GLU A 50 -2.49 12.92 3.63
CA GLU A 50 -3.21 13.13 4.89
C GLU A 50 -4.59 12.43 5.01
N LYS A 51 -5.08 11.81 3.92
CA LYS A 51 -6.42 11.22 3.85
C LYS A 51 -6.42 9.75 3.47
N ALA A 52 -5.36 9.28 2.81
CA ALA A 52 -5.27 7.91 2.32
C ALA A 52 -4.87 6.92 3.41
N VAL A 53 -5.48 5.73 3.35
CA VAL A 53 -5.16 4.57 4.20
C VAL A 53 -4.99 3.35 3.31
N ILE A 54 -3.88 2.63 3.45
CA ILE A 54 -3.60 1.38 2.75
C ILE A 54 -3.93 0.20 3.66
N ASN A 55 -4.74 -0.73 3.16
CA ASN A 55 -4.97 -2.03 3.77
C ASN A 55 -4.10 -3.11 3.11
N MET A 56 -3.15 -3.67 3.86
CA MET A 56 -2.31 -4.79 3.44
C MET A 56 -2.67 -6.06 4.22
N SER A 57 -3.74 -6.74 3.79
CA SER A 57 -4.15 -8.04 4.32
C SER A 57 -3.29 -9.20 3.79
N ILE A 58 -1.96 -9.02 3.76
CA ILE A 58 -1.00 -9.95 3.15
C ILE A 58 0.31 -10.01 3.93
N GLY A 59 1.04 -11.14 3.81
CA GLY A 59 2.39 -11.30 4.34
C GLY A 59 3.29 -12.09 3.39
N TYR A 60 4.55 -11.67 3.29
CA TYR A 60 5.59 -12.34 2.52
C TYR A 60 6.69 -12.84 3.45
N LYS A 61 6.90 -14.17 3.48
CA LYS A 61 8.04 -14.79 4.16
C LYS A 61 9.21 -14.86 3.19
N LEU A 62 10.37 -14.36 3.61
CA LEU A 62 11.60 -14.36 2.81
C LEU A 62 12.62 -15.40 3.28
N LEU A 63 12.27 -16.13 4.33
CA LEU A 63 12.93 -17.37 4.71
C LEU A 63 12.08 -18.52 4.17
N VAL A 64 12.62 -19.26 3.20
CA VAL A 64 12.17 -20.63 2.96
C VAL A 64 13.10 -21.51 3.79
N PRO A 65 12.66 -22.07 4.94
CA PRO A 65 13.39 -23.17 5.54
C PRO A 65 13.53 -24.24 4.45
N SER A 66 14.76 -24.66 4.20
CA SER A 66 15.10 -25.65 3.18
C SER A 66 14.34 -26.96 3.42
N THR A 67 13.11 -27.07 2.90
CA THR A 67 12.41 -28.35 2.79
C THR A 67 12.53 -28.81 1.35
N ASN A 68 13.56 -29.65 1.12
CA ASN A 68 13.57 -30.69 0.09
C ASN A 68 14.02 -30.31 -1.33
N THR A 69 14.94 -29.36 -1.50
CA THR A 69 15.72 -29.30 -2.76
C THR A 69 16.95 -30.20 -2.66
N ARG A 70 16.91 -31.36 -3.33
CA ARG A 70 18.05 -32.24 -3.68
C ARG A 70 19.37 -31.45 -3.84
N GLY A 71 20.10 -31.22 -2.76
CA GLY A 71 21.39 -30.52 -2.76
C GLY A 71 21.41 -29.03 -3.18
N ARG A 72 20.27 -28.31 -3.27
CA ARG A 72 20.32 -26.84 -3.48
C ARG A 72 20.30 -26.13 -2.12
N LYS A 73 21.26 -25.22 -1.92
CA LYS A 73 21.45 -24.40 -0.72
C LYS A 73 20.17 -23.61 -0.37
N PRO A 74 19.91 -23.30 0.92
CA PRO A 74 18.72 -22.58 1.37
C PRO A 74 18.50 -21.29 0.58
N GLY A 75 17.23 -21.03 0.24
CA GLY A 75 16.79 -19.95 -0.64
C GLY A 75 17.33 -18.61 -0.19
N PHE A 76 17.93 -17.89 -1.13
CA PHE A 76 18.51 -16.57 -0.94
C PHE A 76 17.50 -15.59 -0.32
N VAL A 77 17.90 -14.93 0.77
CA VAL A 77 17.23 -13.70 1.22
C VAL A 77 17.38 -12.67 0.10
N GLN A 78 16.28 -12.25 -0.53
CA GLN A 78 16.29 -11.20 -1.54
C GLN A 78 16.43 -9.83 -0.87
N LYS A 79 17.64 -9.52 -0.40
CA LYS A 79 17.96 -8.29 0.33
C LYS A 79 17.48 -7.04 -0.42
N ASP A 80 17.79 -6.95 -1.71
CA ASP A 80 17.43 -5.77 -2.53
C ASP A 80 15.91 -5.61 -2.66
N GLY A 81 15.16 -6.73 -2.75
CA GLY A 81 13.70 -6.71 -2.76
C GLY A 81 13.11 -6.23 -1.44
N ILE A 82 13.70 -6.62 -0.30
CA ILE A 82 13.32 -6.12 1.04
C ILE A 82 13.55 -4.61 1.13
N ASP A 83 14.73 -4.16 0.72
CA ASP A 83 15.13 -2.76 0.81
C ASP A 83 14.24 -1.90 -0.11
N GLY A 84 13.93 -2.36 -1.32
CA GLY A 84 12.97 -1.71 -2.22
C GLY A 84 11.55 -1.64 -1.65
N PHE A 85 11.07 -2.75 -1.07
CA PHE A 85 9.73 -2.79 -0.44
C PHE A 85 9.65 -1.87 0.77
N LYS A 86 10.69 -1.86 1.62
CA LYS A 86 10.82 -0.94 2.75
C LYS A 86 10.81 0.52 2.29
N GLN A 87 11.60 0.85 1.26
CA GLN A 87 11.68 2.21 0.73
C GLN A 87 10.35 2.69 0.16
N ALA A 88 9.61 1.84 -0.56
CA ALA A 88 8.30 2.20 -1.09
C ALA A 88 7.29 2.51 0.03
N LEU A 89 7.27 1.70 1.08
CA LEU A 89 6.44 1.95 2.27
C LEU A 89 6.84 3.25 2.98
N GLN A 90 8.15 3.51 3.09
CA GLN A 90 8.67 4.73 3.70
C GLN A 90 8.23 5.98 2.91
N LEU A 91 8.32 5.95 1.58
CA LEU A 91 7.86 7.05 0.73
C LEU A 91 6.37 7.32 0.88
N LEU A 92 5.54 6.29 0.99
CA LEU A 92 4.10 6.45 1.23
C LEU A 92 3.82 7.10 2.60
N ILE A 93 4.53 6.66 3.64
CA ILE A 93 4.44 7.26 4.98
C ILE A 93 4.85 8.73 4.95
N GLU A 94 5.92 9.07 4.22
CA GLU A 94 6.39 10.46 4.02
C GLU A 94 5.41 11.30 3.19
N GLN A 95 4.53 10.67 2.40
CA GLN A 95 3.39 11.30 1.73
C GLN A 95 2.13 11.29 2.62
N ASP A 96 2.27 11.16 3.93
CA ASP A 96 1.18 11.17 4.90
C ASP A 96 0.09 10.11 4.63
N VAL A 97 0.49 8.97 4.06
CA VAL A 97 -0.37 7.82 3.87
C VAL A 97 -0.23 6.88 5.06
N VAL A 98 -1.37 6.48 5.64
CA VAL A 98 -1.37 5.50 6.73
C VAL A 98 -1.31 4.09 6.16
N VAL A 99 -0.37 3.27 6.64
CA VAL A 99 -0.27 1.86 6.24
C VAL A 99 -0.74 0.95 7.38
N VAL A 100 -1.68 0.05 7.08
CA VAL A 100 -2.20 -0.95 8.02
C VAL A 100 -1.96 -2.35 7.45
N THR A 101 -1.40 -3.25 8.25
CA THR A 101 -1.03 -4.60 7.80
C THR A 101 -1.48 -5.69 8.77
N ALA A 102 -1.82 -6.85 8.22
CA ALA A 102 -2.08 -8.08 8.97
C ALA A 102 -0.78 -8.60 9.61
N SER A 103 -0.84 -9.10 10.85
CA SER A 103 0.34 -9.61 11.56
C SER A 103 0.80 -11.00 11.12
N GLY A 104 -0.09 -11.81 10.54
CA GLY A 104 0.18 -13.19 10.11
C GLY A 104 -0.65 -14.24 10.87
N ASN A 105 -0.77 -15.44 10.28
CA ASN A 105 -1.67 -16.50 10.75
C ASN A 105 -0.93 -17.79 11.17
N ASP A 106 0.38 -17.73 11.35
CA ASP A 106 1.21 -18.92 11.57
C ASP A 106 1.63 -19.12 13.04
N ARG A 107 0.88 -18.58 14.02
CA ARG A 107 1.25 -18.69 15.44
C ARG A 107 1.39 -20.13 15.92
N ASP A 108 0.46 -20.99 15.50
CA ASP A 108 0.45 -22.41 15.83
C ASP A 108 1.30 -23.26 14.88
N ASP A 109 1.95 -22.66 13.87
CA ASP A 109 2.91 -23.37 13.02
C ASP A 109 4.21 -23.58 13.83
N PRO A 110 4.65 -24.83 14.05
CA PRO A 110 5.86 -25.13 14.81
C PRO A 110 7.13 -24.53 14.20
N ASN A 111 7.12 -24.14 12.92
CA ASN A 111 8.26 -23.55 12.21
C ASN A 111 8.23 -22.02 12.12
N ALA A 112 7.09 -21.38 12.45
CA ALA A 112 6.96 -19.92 12.41
C ALA A 112 6.84 -19.33 13.82
N GLY A 113 6.02 -19.95 14.68
CA GLY A 113 5.80 -19.55 16.06
C GLY A 113 5.04 -18.23 16.21
N GLU A 114 4.99 -17.76 17.45
CA GLU A 114 4.14 -16.63 17.85
C GLU A 114 4.60 -15.25 17.36
N HIS A 115 5.86 -15.12 16.94
CA HIS A 115 6.44 -13.84 16.54
C HIS A 115 6.16 -13.50 15.08
N ILE A 116 6.04 -12.20 14.79
CA ILE A 116 5.92 -11.72 13.42
C ILE A 116 7.24 -11.93 12.68
N THR A 117 7.17 -12.59 11.53
CA THR A 117 8.34 -12.91 10.70
C THR A 117 8.15 -12.52 9.22
N ALA A 118 6.93 -12.15 8.82
CA ALA A 118 6.59 -11.79 7.45
C ALA A 118 6.53 -10.27 7.23
N PHE A 119 6.83 -9.84 6.00
CA PHE A 119 6.72 -8.43 5.58
C PHE A 119 5.34 -8.16 4.95
N PRO A 120 4.75 -6.96 5.13
CA PRO A 120 5.35 -5.77 5.74
C PRO A 120 5.20 -5.67 7.26
N ALA A 121 4.43 -6.55 7.91
CA ALA A 121 4.19 -6.53 9.36
C ALA A 121 5.47 -6.42 10.21
N PHE A 122 6.53 -7.12 9.79
CA PHE A 122 7.83 -7.05 10.45
C PHE A 122 8.41 -5.63 10.52
N PHE A 123 8.15 -4.79 9.50
CA PHE A 123 8.61 -3.39 9.48
C PHE A 123 7.85 -2.49 10.47
N GLY A 124 6.69 -2.89 10.98
CA GLY A 124 5.94 -2.14 11.99
C GLY A 124 6.72 -1.88 13.29
N ARG A 125 7.79 -2.65 13.53
CA ARG A 125 8.73 -2.44 14.65
C ARG A 125 9.65 -1.22 14.47
N GLN A 126 9.83 -0.76 13.24
CA GLN A 126 10.80 0.29 12.88
C GLN A 126 10.17 1.48 12.14
N MET A 127 8.94 1.33 11.67
CA MET A 127 8.24 2.31 10.84
C MET A 127 6.85 2.60 11.41
N ASP A 128 6.26 3.71 10.96
CA ASP A 128 4.87 4.09 11.29
C ASP A 128 3.83 3.29 10.49
N ILE A 129 4.02 1.96 10.47
CA ILE A 129 3.07 0.97 9.94
C ILE A 129 2.28 0.41 11.12
N ILE A 130 0.96 0.33 10.98
CA ILE A 130 0.06 -0.19 12.01
C ILE A 130 -0.09 -1.69 11.80
N THR A 131 0.43 -2.48 12.75
CA THR A 131 0.38 -3.94 12.69
C THR A 131 -0.81 -4.47 13.50
N VAL A 132 -1.67 -5.24 12.84
CA VAL A 132 -2.97 -5.69 13.36
C VAL A 132 -3.01 -7.20 13.59
N GLY A 133 -3.21 -7.60 14.84
CA GLY A 133 -3.52 -8.98 15.23
C GLY A 133 -5.00 -9.32 15.16
N ALA A 134 -5.33 -10.57 15.45
CA ALA A 134 -6.69 -11.10 15.48
C ALA A 134 -7.07 -11.61 16.87
N VAL A 135 -8.28 -11.25 17.30
CA VAL A 135 -8.91 -11.72 18.54
C VAL A 135 -10.29 -12.34 18.27
N ASP A 136 -10.76 -13.20 19.16
CA ASP A 136 -12.15 -13.67 19.19
C ASP A 136 -13.10 -12.60 19.75
N GLU A 137 -14.40 -12.92 19.83
CA GLU A 137 -15.43 -12.03 20.36
C GLU A 137 -15.22 -11.61 21.83
N ASN A 138 -14.46 -12.40 22.58
CA ASN A 138 -14.09 -12.12 23.98
C ASN A 138 -12.84 -11.24 24.08
N GLY A 139 -12.20 -10.91 22.96
CA GLY A 139 -10.94 -10.17 22.91
C GLY A 139 -9.72 -11.03 23.24
N LYS A 140 -9.83 -12.36 23.15
CA LYS A 140 -8.70 -13.27 23.31
C LYS A 140 -8.00 -13.47 21.97
N ARG A 141 -6.67 -13.33 21.95
CA ARG A 141 -5.85 -13.55 20.76
C ARG A 141 -6.13 -14.94 20.18
N THR A 142 -6.48 -15.00 18.90
CA THR A 142 -6.81 -16.27 18.24
C THR A 142 -5.59 -17.18 18.15
N TYR A 143 -5.82 -18.48 17.95
CA TYR A 143 -4.76 -19.48 17.90
C TYR A 143 -3.79 -19.23 16.72
N TYR A 144 -4.28 -18.68 15.60
CA TYR A 144 -3.46 -18.39 14.43
C TYR A 144 -2.72 -17.03 14.50
N SER A 145 -3.23 -16.04 15.25
CA SER A 145 -2.72 -14.67 15.19
C SER A 145 -1.28 -14.54 15.68
N GLN A 146 -0.36 -14.18 14.79
CA GLN A 146 1.01 -13.84 15.16
C GLN A 146 1.13 -12.45 15.80
N GLY A 147 2.24 -12.22 16.49
CA GLY A 147 2.57 -11.01 17.22
C GLY A 147 2.32 -11.16 18.71
N VAL A 148 3.40 -11.06 19.49
CA VAL A 148 3.32 -10.79 20.93
C VAL A 148 2.91 -9.33 21.15
N PRO A 149 2.40 -8.93 22.34
CA PRO A 149 1.81 -7.61 22.54
C PRO A 149 2.73 -6.43 22.17
N ALA A 150 4.04 -6.57 22.34
CA ALA A 150 5.01 -5.53 21.97
C ALA A 150 5.20 -5.35 20.45
N GLU A 151 4.77 -6.32 19.64
CA GLU A 151 4.89 -6.31 18.17
C GLU A 151 3.61 -5.86 17.47
N LEU A 152 2.51 -5.77 18.22
CA LEU A 152 1.21 -5.35 17.72
C LEU A 152 0.93 -3.92 18.15
N ASP A 153 0.34 -3.14 17.26
CA ASP A 153 -0.20 -1.83 17.64
C ASP A 153 -1.64 -1.96 18.12
N THR A 154 -2.37 -2.94 17.59
CA THR A 154 -3.73 -3.31 18.01
C THR A 154 -4.10 -4.70 17.49
N SER A 155 -5.26 -5.18 17.88
CA SER A 155 -5.94 -6.35 17.32
C SER A 155 -7.39 -6.01 17.00
N ALA A 156 -8.01 -6.73 16.07
CA ALA A 156 -9.46 -6.64 15.85
C ALA A 156 -10.07 -8.05 15.74
N ILE A 157 -11.39 -8.12 15.60
CA ILE A 157 -12.08 -9.40 15.45
C ILE A 157 -11.47 -10.18 14.28
N GLY A 158 -11.13 -11.44 14.56
CA GLY A 158 -10.44 -12.35 13.65
C GLY A 158 -11.36 -13.09 12.71
N THR A 159 -12.63 -13.24 13.06
CA THR A 159 -13.66 -13.96 12.29
C THR A 159 -14.83 -13.03 12.03
N ALA A 160 -15.18 -12.80 10.77
CA ALA A 160 -16.28 -11.92 10.41
C ALA A 160 -17.00 -12.38 9.15
N THR A 161 -18.30 -12.11 9.11
CA THR A 161 -19.12 -12.21 7.91
C THR A 161 -18.88 -11.02 6.99
N CYS A 162 -18.69 -11.28 5.70
CA CYS A 162 -18.47 -10.24 4.69
C CYS A 162 -18.98 -10.66 3.32
N ALA A 163 -19.11 -9.71 2.39
CA ALA A 163 -19.54 -10.03 1.03
C ALA A 163 -18.57 -11.00 0.33
N SER A 164 -19.13 -12.02 -0.32
CA SER A 164 -18.40 -13.02 -1.10
C SER A 164 -17.84 -12.44 -2.40
N ASN A 165 -16.73 -13.00 -2.87
CA ASN A 165 -16.18 -12.72 -4.20
C ASN A 165 -16.79 -13.61 -5.30
N LYS A 166 -17.73 -14.50 -4.97
CA LYS A 166 -18.36 -15.46 -5.90
C LYS A 166 -19.81 -15.12 -6.26
N GLY A 167 -20.36 -14.01 -5.77
CA GLY A 167 -21.74 -13.60 -6.05
C GLY A 167 -22.35 -12.76 -4.94
N ASN A 168 -23.69 -12.77 -4.86
CA ASN A 168 -24.49 -11.98 -3.91
C ASN A 168 -24.67 -12.67 -2.55
N GLU A 169 -23.72 -13.51 -2.15
CA GLU A 169 -23.76 -14.25 -0.89
C GLU A 169 -22.83 -13.60 0.14
N ASP A 170 -23.17 -13.79 1.40
CA ASP A 170 -22.31 -13.46 2.53
C ASP A 170 -21.46 -14.68 2.90
N VAL A 171 -20.21 -14.46 3.27
CA VAL A 171 -19.27 -15.51 3.67
C VAL A 171 -18.61 -15.14 4.99
N GLU A 172 -18.53 -16.10 5.89
CA GLU A 172 -17.71 -15.99 7.10
C GLU A 172 -16.28 -16.43 6.78
N LEU A 173 -15.32 -15.60 7.18
CA LEU A 173 -13.89 -15.85 6.98
C LEU A 173 -13.15 -15.53 8.27
N ASP A 174 -12.03 -16.22 8.47
CA ASP A 174 -11.11 -15.97 9.57
C ASP A 174 -9.70 -15.58 9.09
N GLY A 175 -8.96 -14.90 9.97
CA GLY A 175 -7.56 -14.54 9.77
C GLY A 175 -7.25 -13.10 10.18
N THR A 176 -5.98 -12.80 10.43
CA THR A 176 -5.52 -11.41 10.63
C THR A 176 -5.83 -10.52 9.43
N SER A 177 -5.88 -11.11 8.23
CA SER A 177 -6.37 -10.47 7.00
C SER A 177 -7.80 -9.91 7.12
N ILE A 178 -8.66 -10.47 7.97
CA ILE A 178 -10.04 -10.03 8.27
C ILE A 178 -10.04 -8.89 9.29
N SER A 179 -9.14 -8.95 10.27
CA SER A 179 -8.98 -7.91 11.29
C SER A 179 -8.44 -6.60 10.73
N THR A 180 -7.47 -6.66 9.81
CA THR A 180 -6.85 -5.48 9.18
C THR A 180 -7.84 -4.49 8.56
N PRO A 181 -8.79 -4.89 7.68
CA PRO A 181 -9.70 -3.96 7.04
C PRO A 181 -10.68 -3.29 8.01
N LEU A 182 -11.01 -3.92 9.14
CA LEU A 182 -11.82 -3.29 10.19
C LEU A 182 -11.07 -2.10 10.82
N VAL A 183 -9.77 -2.28 11.10
CA VAL A 183 -8.90 -1.22 11.61
C VAL A 183 -8.68 -0.14 10.54
N THR A 184 -8.48 -0.52 9.28
CA THR A 184 -8.36 0.42 8.16
C THR A 184 -9.61 1.30 8.04
N GLY A 185 -10.81 0.73 8.06
CA GLY A 185 -12.05 1.51 7.98
C GLY A 185 -12.27 2.38 9.23
N MET A 186 -11.92 1.89 10.43
CA MET A 186 -11.92 2.72 11.64
C MET A 186 -11.03 3.97 11.47
N ILE A 187 -9.81 3.80 10.97
CA ILE A 187 -8.88 4.91 10.71
C ILE A 187 -9.43 5.86 9.65
N ALA A 188 -10.00 5.34 8.55
CA ALA A 188 -10.60 6.17 7.51
C ALA A 188 -11.72 7.05 8.07
N THR A 189 -12.51 6.52 9.02
CA THR A 189 -13.53 7.30 9.72
C THR A 189 -12.90 8.44 10.52
N TRP A 190 -11.83 8.18 11.27
CA TRP A 190 -11.13 9.24 12.02
C TRP A 190 -10.52 10.31 11.13
N LEU A 191 -9.90 9.94 10.01
CA LEU A 191 -9.33 10.90 9.07
C LEU A 191 -10.39 11.73 8.33
N SER A 192 -11.63 11.22 8.24
CA SER A 192 -12.75 11.96 7.65
C SER A 192 -13.43 12.92 8.64
N ASP A 193 -13.24 12.71 9.94
CA ASP A 193 -13.97 13.45 10.97
C ASP A 193 -13.23 14.75 11.36
N PRO A 194 -13.87 15.92 11.20
CA PRO A 194 -13.27 17.21 11.54
C PRO A 194 -12.75 17.31 12.97
N GLN A 195 -13.33 16.56 13.93
CA GLN A 195 -12.91 16.63 15.33
C GLN A 195 -11.50 16.10 15.58
N TYR A 196 -10.99 15.23 14.70
CA TYR A 196 -9.65 14.66 14.80
C TYR A 196 -8.65 15.32 13.85
N LYS A 197 -9.08 16.25 13.01
CA LYS A 197 -8.25 16.86 11.96
C LYS A 197 -6.95 17.45 12.50
N ASP A 198 -7.03 18.35 13.47
CA ASP A 198 -5.85 19.04 14.03
C ASP A 198 -4.89 18.08 14.76
N ARG A 199 -5.42 16.95 15.23
CA ARG A 199 -4.64 15.91 15.91
C ARG A 199 -3.96 14.98 14.91
N LEU A 200 -4.65 14.59 13.84
CA LEU A 200 -4.21 13.52 12.94
C LEU A 200 -3.57 14.04 11.66
N GLN A 201 -4.16 15.04 11.02
CA GLN A 201 -3.75 15.58 9.72
C GLN A 201 -2.69 16.68 9.88
N VAL A 202 -1.59 16.34 10.58
CA VAL A 202 -0.41 17.20 10.69
C VAL A 202 0.59 16.79 9.60
N PRO A 203 0.97 17.69 8.68
CA PRO A 203 1.87 17.37 7.57
C PRO A 203 3.18 16.72 8.04
N GLY A 204 3.55 15.62 7.38
CA GLY A 204 4.72 14.79 7.67
C GLY A 204 4.62 13.96 8.96
N LYS A 205 3.43 13.89 9.59
CA LYS A 205 3.21 13.20 10.87
C LYS A 205 1.91 12.39 10.90
N VAL A 206 1.17 12.28 9.80
CA VAL A 206 -0.16 11.64 9.81
C VAL A 206 -0.06 10.17 10.22
N ALA A 207 0.82 9.40 9.59
CA ALA A 207 1.00 7.98 9.92
C ALA A 207 1.38 7.77 11.40
N ALA A 208 2.32 8.56 11.92
CA ALA A 208 2.76 8.50 13.31
C ALA A 208 1.63 8.86 14.30
N ASN A 209 0.88 9.93 14.02
CA ASN A 209 -0.21 10.40 14.87
C ASN A 209 -1.39 9.40 14.89
N VAL A 210 -1.72 8.82 13.74
CA VAL A 210 -2.75 7.79 13.63
C VAL A 210 -2.31 6.52 14.35
N LYS A 211 -1.08 6.03 14.13
CA LYS A 211 -0.54 4.87 14.86
C LYS A 211 -0.57 5.09 16.37
N LYS A 212 -0.18 6.28 16.83
CA LYS A 212 -0.28 6.66 18.24
C LYS A 212 -1.72 6.63 18.74
N MET A 213 -2.67 7.20 18.02
CA MET A 213 -4.09 7.18 18.41
C MET A 213 -4.68 5.77 18.44
N VAL A 214 -4.33 4.91 17.48
CA VAL A 214 -4.70 3.48 17.51
C VAL A 214 -4.25 2.84 18.82
N LYS A 215 -2.98 3.01 19.20
CA LYS A 215 -2.44 2.42 20.44
C LYS A 215 -3.08 2.99 21.70
N GLU A 216 -3.31 4.31 21.73
CA GLU A 216 -3.91 4.98 22.88
C GLU A 216 -5.36 4.55 23.15
N LEU A 217 -6.14 4.32 22.09
CA LEU A 217 -7.54 3.93 22.21
C LEU A 217 -7.75 2.42 22.31
N SER A 218 -6.76 1.62 21.90
CA SER A 218 -6.86 0.17 22.01
C SER A 218 -6.75 -0.28 23.47
N TYR A 219 -7.54 -1.28 23.86
CA TYR A 219 -7.58 -1.76 25.24
C TYR A 219 -7.75 -3.28 25.33
N ASN A 220 -7.25 -3.89 26.40
CA ASN A 220 -7.49 -5.30 26.67
C ASN A 220 -8.93 -5.46 27.19
N ARG A 221 -9.73 -6.32 26.56
CA ARG A 221 -11.08 -6.62 27.06
C ARG A 221 -10.99 -7.34 28.42
N ILE A 222 -11.95 -7.07 29.31
CA ILE A 222 -12.04 -7.76 30.60
C ILE A 222 -12.33 -9.23 30.35
N GLY A 223 -11.46 -10.13 30.85
CA GLY A 223 -11.52 -11.56 30.52
C GLY A 223 -10.95 -11.91 29.13
N GLY A 224 -10.48 -10.90 28.39
CA GLY A 224 -9.79 -11.04 27.11
C GLY A 224 -8.33 -11.47 27.26
N GLY A 225 -7.66 -11.61 26.11
CA GLY A 225 -6.29 -12.10 26.03
C GLY A 225 -5.24 -11.05 26.33
N ASP A 226 -4.01 -11.35 25.91
CA ASP A 226 -2.81 -10.54 26.14
C ASP A 226 -2.65 -9.36 25.18
N THR A 227 -3.52 -9.22 24.17
CA THR A 227 -3.39 -8.19 23.14
C THR A 227 -4.47 -7.10 23.21
N PRO A 228 -4.11 -5.84 22.95
CA PRO A 228 -5.06 -4.73 22.93
C PRO A 228 -6.00 -4.83 21.74
N VAL A 229 -7.27 -4.49 21.93
CA VAL A 229 -8.33 -4.54 20.90
C VAL A 229 -8.68 -3.14 20.44
N ALA A 230 -8.78 -2.96 19.14
CA ALA A 230 -9.11 -1.71 18.48
C ALA A 230 -10.48 -1.18 18.93
N TRP A 231 -10.54 0.12 19.15
CA TRP A 231 -11.76 0.82 19.53
C TRP A 231 -11.84 2.16 18.82
N ASN A 232 -12.99 2.44 18.22
CA ASN A 232 -13.22 3.62 17.40
C ASN A 232 -13.41 4.91 18.20
N GLY A 233 -13.38 4.85 19.53
CA GLY A 233 -13.53 6.03 20.39
C GLY A 233 -14.93 6.62 20.42
N VAL A 234 -15.96 5.91 19.94
CA VAL A 234 -17.34 6.37 20.10
C VAL A 234 -17.63 6.60 21.59
N ASP A 235 -18.27 7.71 21.93
CA ASP A 235 -18.54 8.17 23.30
C ASP A 235 -17.34 8.74 24.10
N ILE A 236 -16.15 8.88 23.50
CA ILE A 236 -15.01 9.49 24.21
C ILE A 236 -15.23 10.98 24.56
N PHE A 237 -16.08 11.67 23.78
CA PHE A 237 -16.42 13.09 23.97
C PHE A 237 -17.75 13.30 24.70
N THR A 238 -18.54 12.24 24.94
CA THR A 238 -19.84 12.34 25.61
C THR A 238 -19.74 12.13 27.13
N CYS A 239 -18.53 12.03 27.67
CA CYS A 239 -18.27 12.05 29.12
C CYS A 239 -18.46 13.47 29.71
N GLN A 240 -19.63 14.08 29.48
CA GLN A 240 -20.13 15.09 30.40
C GLN A 240 -20.68 14.34 31.62
N SER A 241 -20.24 14.76 32.79
CA SER A 241 -20.64 14.22 34.08
C SER A 241 -22.16 14.17 34.21
N ASP A 242 -22.72 12.95 34.34
CA ASP A 242 -24.09 12.69 34.79
C ASP A 242 -24.32 13.16 36.26
N SER A 243 -23.71 14.25 36.71
CA SER A 243 -23.88 14.75 38.08
C SER A 243 -25.15 15.58 38.27
N GLU A 244 -26.02 15.76 37.27
CA GLU A 244 -27.20 16.64 37.41
C GLU A 244 -28.57 16.07 36.98
N SER A 245 -28.72 14.77 36.67
CA SER A 245 -30.09 14.24 36.51
C SER A 245 -30.26 12.83 37.08
N GLY A 246 -31.01 12.76 38.18
CA GLY A 246 -31.43 11.53 38.86
C GLY A 246 -32.45 10.73 38.05
N GLY A 247 -32.02 10.13 36.93
CA GLY A 247 -32.82 9.24 36.10
C GLY A 247 -32.34 7.80 36.17
N SER A 248 -33.14 6.91 36.75
CA SER A 248 -32.93 5.46 36.72
C SER A 248 -33.15 4.90 35.31
N GLY A 249 -32.06 4.73 34.55
CA GLY A 249 -32.02 4.03 33.25
C GLY A 249 -30.85 3.05 33.17
N PRO A 250 -30.87 2.09 32.22
CA PRO A 250 -29.96 0.94 32.23
C PRO A 250 -28.49 1.39 32.12
N ARG A 251 -27.67 0.88 33.04
CA ARG A 251 -26.24 1.20 33.20
C ARG A 251 -25.48 1.12 31.88
N LYS A 252 -25.16 2.28 31.29
CA LYS A 252 -24.13 2.42 30.27
C LYS A 252 -22.76 2.04 30.85
N LEU A 253 -21.94 1.40 30.01
CA LEU A 253 -20.58 0.95 30.32
C LEU A 253 -19.80 2.05 31.05
N ARG A 254 -19.51 1.82 32.34
CA ARG A 254 -18.62 2.67 33.13
C ARG A 254 -17.20 2.53 32.56
N ALA A 255 -16.76 3.49 31.76
CA ALA A 255 -15.36 3.84 31.69
C ALA A 255 -14.92 4.24 33.12
N ARG A 256 -14.28 3.31 33.84
CA ARG A 256 -13.79 3.60 35.19
C ARG A 256 -12.57 4.53 35.07
N ALA A 257 -12.83 5.79 35.41
CA ALA A 257 -12.04 6.56 36.36
C ALA A 257 -10.51 6.49 36.20
N GLY A 258 -10.02 7.23 35.23
CA GLY A 258 -8.75 7.93 35.27
C GLY A 258 -8.92 9.18 34.42
N LYS A 259 -9.30 10.30 35.05
CA LYS A 259 -9.44 11.66 34.48
C LYS A 259 -9.32 11.68 32.94
N CYS A 260 -10.46 11.60 32.23
CA CYS A 260 -10.51 11.85 30.79
C CYS A 260 -10.02 13.29 30.54
N ALA A 261 -8.72 13.41 30.31
CA ALA A 261 -8.07 14.63 29.90
C ALA A 261 -7.30 14.27 28.64
N ILE A 262 -8.01 14.25 27.50
CA ILE A 262 -7.32 14.62 26.26
C ILE A 262 -7.01 16.10 26.44
N LYS A 263 -5.77 16.41 26.79
CA LYS A 263 -5.26 17.78 26.71
C LYS A 263 -5.38 18.19 25.24
N SER A 264 -6.48 18.85 24.92
CA SER A 264 -6.60 19.60 23.68
C SER A 264 -5.65 20.79 23.82
N THR A 265 -4.37 20.59 23.53
CA THR A 265 -3.40 21.68 23.40
C THR A 265 -3.72 22.38 22.09
N SER A 266 -4.69 23.28 22.14
CA SER A 266 -4.83 24.37 21.17
C SER A 266 -3.55 25.19 21.28
N THR A 267 -2.61 24.94 20.38
CA THR A 267 -1.41 25.76 20.24
C THR A 267 -1.77 26.83 19.24
N LEU A 268 -2.16 28.01 19.75
CA LEU A 268 -2.29 29.21 18.93
C LEU A 268 -0.93 29.49 18.28
N ILE A 269 -0.85 29.32 16.96
CA ILE A 269 0.35 29.67 16.19
C ILE A 269 0.34 31.19 16.00
N PRO A 270 1.45 31.90 16.35
CA PRO A 270 1.58 33.31 16.04
C PRO A 270 1.83 33.52 14.53
N THR A 271 1.14 34.52 13.99
CA THR A 271 1.26 35.03 12.62
C THR A 271 2.72 35.33 12.27
N SER A 272 3.28 34.59 11.31
CA SER A 272 4.59 34.87 10.72
C SER A 272 4.39 35.47 9.33
N THR A 273 4.69 36.76 9.20
CA THR A 273 4.85 37.50 7.95
C THR A 273 6.05 36.98 7.17
N GLN A 274 5.82 36.46 5.96
CA GLN A 274 6.89 36.08 5.04
C GLN A 274 7.16 37.21 4.02
N PRO A 275 8.43 37.58 3.74
CA PRO A 275 8.80 38.57 2.72
C PRO A 275 8.71 38.02 1.29
N ALA A 276 8.49 38.94 0.34
CA ALA A 276 8.37 38.68 -1.10
C ALA A 276 9.65 38.09 -1.73
N VAL A 277 9.46 37.13 -2.64
CA VAL A 277 10.50 36.57 -3.51
C VAL A 277 10.39 37.20 -4.91
N PRO A 278 11.51 37.63 -5.54
CA PRO A 278 11.49 38.31 -6.83
C PRO A 278 11.32 37.36 -8.01
N THR A 279 10.63 37.86 -9.03
CA THR A 279 10.32 37.26 -10.32
C THR A 279 11.57 37.07 -11.17
N SER A 280 11.80 35.85 -11.69
CA SER A 280 12.84 35.56 -12.67
C SER A 280 12.24 35.47 -14.08
N THR A 281 12.78 36.25 -15.00
CA THR A 281 12.44 36.33 -16.42
C THR A 281 13.18 35.29 -17.25
N VAL A 282 12.44 34.51 -18.06
CA VAL A 282 12.97 33.53 -19.02
C VAL A 282 13.08 34.16 -20.42
N PRO A 283 14.21 34.06 -21.15
CA PRO A 283 14.31 34.47 -22.55
C PRO A 283 13.90 33.38 -23.56
N ALA A 284 13.54 33.84 -24.76
CA ALA A 284 12.90 33.13 -25.86
C ALA A 284 13.76 32.09 -26.60
N ALA A 285 13.08 31.13 -27.23
CA ALA A 285 13.62 30.06 -28.05
C ALA A 285 14.07 30.51 -29.47
N PRO A 286 15.09 29.87 -30.07
CA PRO A 286 15.46 30.05 -31.48
C PRO A 286 14.73 29.07 -32.43
N PRO A 287 14.76 29.34 -33.77
CA PRO A 287 13.76 28.82 -34.71
C PRO A 287 14.08 27.44 -35.31
N VAL A 288 12.99 26.81 -35.77
CA VAL A 288 12.89 25.52 -36.46
C VAL A 288 13.55 25.60 -37.85
N VAL A 289 14.40 24.60 -38.17
CA VAL A 289 14.98 24.39 -39.50
C VAL A 289 14.33 23.16 -40.14
N THR A 290 13.74 23.36 -41.31
CA THR A 290 13.14 22.33 -42.17
C THR A 290 14.24 21.62 -42.98
N PRO A 291 14.26 20.27 -43.07
CA PRO A 291 15.10 19.59 -44.05
C PRO A 291 14.32 19.21 -45.31
N SER A 292 14.99 19.44 -46.44
CA SER A 292 14.60 19.11 -47.81
C SER A 292 14.63 17.59 -48.09
N ALA A 293 13.73 17.16 -48.98
CA ALA A 293 13.64 15.81 -49.50
C ALA A 293 14.82 15.41 -50.41
N PRO A 294 15.17 14.11 -50.46
CA PRO A 294 15.83 13.55 -51.63
C PRO A 294 15.12 12.35 -52.26
N ALA A 295 15.06 12.43 -53.60
CA ALA A 295 15.20 11.43 -54.66
C ALA A 295 14.74 9.97 -54.48
N VAL A 296 13.91 9.57 -55.45
CA VAL A 296 13.43 8.23 -55.78
C VAL A 296 14.49 7.43 -56.55
N VAL A 297 14.77 6.18 -56.12
CA VAL A 297 15.55 5.15 -56.84
C VAL A 297 14.92 3.76 -56.54
N PRO A 298 14.93 2.77 -57.46
CA PRO A 298 13.81 1.84 -57.63
C PRO A 298 13.87 0.51 -56.88
N SER A 299 12.67 0.09 -56.46
CA SER A 299 12.08 -1.25 -56.32
C SER A 299 13.03 -2.47 -56.27
N ALA A 300 13.29 -2.94 -55.05
CA ALA A 300 13.63 -4.34 -54.77
C ALA A 300 12.38 -5.10 -54.29
N THR A 301 12.27 -6.37 -54.69
CA THR A 301 11.21 -7.32 -54.33
C THR A 301 10.82 -7.26 -52.85
N PRO A 302 9.53 -7.20 -52.49
CA PRO A 302 9.13 -6.97 -51.10
C PRO A 302 9.44 -8.18 -50.23
N THR A 303 10.51 -8.07 -49.45
CA THR A 303 10.68 -8.82 -48.21
C THR A 303 9.43 -8.60 -47.34
N PRO A 304 8.85 -9.63 -46.71
CA PRO A 304 7.72 -9.46 -45.81
C PRO A 304 8.01 -8.34 -44.82
N ALA A 305 7.14 -7.34 -44.75
CA ALA A 305 7.31 -6.20 -43.87
C ALA A 305 7.48 -6.71 -42.43
N ALA A 306 8.58 -6.34 -41.78
CA ALA A 306 8.83 -6.72 -40.41
C ALA A 306 7.69 -6.18 -39.52
N PRO A 307 7.20 -6.96 -38.54
CA PRO A 307 6.11 -6.53 -37.68
C PRO A 307 6.51 -5.28 -36.88
N PRO A 308 5.55 -4.37 -36.60
CA PRO A 308 5.84 -3.18 -35.82
C PRO A 308 6.26 -3.58 -34.39
N PRO A 309 7.21 -2.84 -33.78
CA PRO A 309 7.57 -3.05 -32.39
C PRO A 309 6.38 -2.74 -31.47
N VAL A 310 6.28 -3.48 -30.37
CA VAL A 310 5.24 -3.27 -29.35
C VAL A 310 5.85 -2.80 -28.03
N PRO A 311 5.14 -1.96 -27.24
CA PRO A 311 5.62 -1.56 -25.92
C PRO A 311 5.88 -2.77 -25.03
N CYS A 312 6.94 -2.72 -24.24
CA CYS A 312 7.31 -3.78 -23.31
C CYS A 312 7.82 -3.20 -21.99
N TYR A 313 7.48 -3.85 -20.87
CA TYR A 313 7.84 -3.44 -19.52
C TYR A 313 8.94 -4.33 -18.94
N ASN A 314 10.07 -3.75 -18.51
CA ASN A 314 11.15 -4.50 -17.84
C ASN A 314 11.57 -3.91 -16.48
N PHE A 315 10.60 -3.66 -15.60
CA PHE A 315 10.80 -3.45 -14.15
C PHE A 315 11.77 -2.32 -13.72
N ASN A 316 12.31 -1.53 -14.65
CA ASN A 316 13.11 -0.35 -14.39
C ASN A 316 12.23 0.89 -14.58
N ILE A 317 11.97 1.62 -13.49
CA ILE A 317 11.13 2.82 -13.46
C ILE A 317 11.63 3.94 -14.40
N ASN A 318 12.91 3.89 -14.80
CA ASN A 318 13.55 4.84 -15.70
C ASN A 318 13.78 4.28 -17.12
N ALA A 319 13.37 3.03 -17.41
CA ALA A 319 13.65 2.40 -18.71
C ALA A 319 12.51 1.50 -19.19
N TYR A 320 11.55 2.11 -19.88
CA TYR A 320 10.54 1.41 -20.69
C TYR A 320 11.13 1.06 -22.06
N GLY A 321 10.91 -0.18 -22.52
CA GLY A 321 11.50 -0.73 -23.75
C GLY A 321 10.47 -1.07 -24.82
N TYR A 322 10.90 -1.84 -25.83
CA TYR A 322 10.02 -2.41 -26.85
C TYR A 322 10.39 -3.87 -27.15
N CYS A 323 9.44 -4.62 -27.69
CA CYS A 323 9.60 -6.03 -28.08
C CYS A 323 9.28 -6.20 -29.57
N CYS A 324 9.92 -7.16 -30.23
CA CYS A 324 9.68 -7.50 -31.63
C CYS A 324 8.83 -8.78 -31.74
N PRO A 325 7.57 -8.68 -32.23
CA PRO A 325 6.71 -9.85 -32.38
C PRO A 325 7.30 -10.85 -33.38
N GLY A 326 7.16 -12.15 -33.12
CA GLY A 326 7.63 -13.18 -34.04
C GLY A 326 7.20 -14.59 -33.61
N PRO A 327 7.37 -15.60 -34.47
CA PRO A 327 6.87 -16.97 -34.23
C PRO A 327 7.35 -17.61 -32.92
N ASN A 328 8.48 -17.12 -32.37
CA ASN A 328 9.10 -17.60 -31.14
C ASN A 328 9.25 -16.51 -30.06
N SER A 329 8.63 -15.35 -30.23
CA SER A 329 8.76 -14.21 -29.31
C SER A 329 7.41 -13.90 -28.66
N PRO A 330 7.21 -14.23 -27.37
CA PRO A 330 5.93 -14.05 -26.69
C PRO A 330 5.79 -12.61 -26.17
N CYS A 331 5.91 -11.63 -27.07
CA CYS A 331 5.66 -10.22 -26.76
C CYS A 331 4.21 -9.98 -26.29
N GLU A 332 3.27 -10.84 -26.70
CA GLU A 332 1.93 -10.86 -26.13
C GLU A 332 1.96 -11.64 -24.81
N LYS A 333 1.67 -10.97 -23.68
CA LYS A 333 1.59 -11.47 -22.29
C LYS A 333 2.85 -11.34 -21.42
N ASP A 334 3.69 -10.33 -21.64
CA ASP A 334 4.84 -10.02 -20.75
C ASP A 334 5.90 -11.13 -20.64
N LEU A 335 6.03 -11.98 -21.66
CA LEU A 335 6.91 -13.16 -21.64
C LEU A 335 8.15 -13.01 -22.55
N GLY A 336 8.24 -11.96 -23.37
CA GLY A 336 9.30 -11.75 -24.37
C GLY A 336 10.47 -10.88 -23.88
N THR A 337 11.61 -10.95 -24.57
CA THR A 337 12.80 -10.13 -24.29
C THR A 337 12.52 -8.65 -24.57
N CYS A 338 12.74 -7.80 -23.56
CA CYS A 338 12.55 -6.35 -23.67
C CYS A 338 13.84 -5.65 -24.10
N TYR A 339 13.80 -4.86 -25.18
CA TYR A 339 14.96 -4.08 -25.63
C TYR A 339 14.91 -2.67 -25.07
N LEU A 340 15.97 -2.25 -24.38
CA LEU A 340 16.05 -0.95 -23.70
C LEU A 340 16.51 0.18 -24.64
N PRO A 341 15.97 1.41 -24.49
CA PRO A 341 16.22 2.51 -25.42
C PRO A 341 17.60 3.16 -25.29
N PHE A 342 18.42 2.77 -24.31
CA PHE A 342 19.65 3.49 -23.97
C PHE A 342 20.96 2.86 -24.48
N LYS A 343 20.89 1.79 -25.29
CA LYS A 343 22.09 1.06 -25.74
C LYS A 343 22.22 0.82 -27.25
N GLY A 344 21.41 1.44 -28.11
CA GLY A 344 21.50 1.24 -29.56
C GLY A 344 21.67 2.55 -30.35
N GLU A 345 22.35 2.50 -31.49
CA GLU A 345 22.42 3.62 -32.43
C GLU A 345 21.01 3.97 -32.97
N GLY A 346 20.55 5.20 -32.71
CA GLY A 346 19.32 5.73 -33.28
C GLY A 346 18.02 5.37 -32.54
N VAL A 347 18.09 4.86 -31.30
CA VAL A 347 16.93 4.70 -30.40
C VAL A 347 17.09 5.65 -29.22
N GLY A 348 16.04 6.39 -28.87
CA GLY A 348 16.07 7.34 -27.75
C GLY A 348 14.67 7.80 -27.33
N GLY A 349 14.57 8.44 -26.16
CA GLY A 349 13.28 8.79 -25.55
C GLY A 349 12.60 7.62 -24.84
N GLY A 350 11.87 7.90 -23.77
CA GLY A 350 11.15 6.88 -22.98
C GLY A 350 9.79 6.57 -23.59
N GLY A 351 9.46 5.28 -23.74
CA GLY A 351 8.07 4.84 -23.87
C GLY A 351 7.33 4.93 -22.53
N ASP A 352 6.02 4.77 -22.54
CA ASP A 352 5.16 4.67 -21.33
C ASP A 352 4.95 3.23 -20.85
N GLY A 353 5.51 2.25 -21.58
CA GLY A 353 5.34 0.81 -21.30
C GLY A 353 3.94 0.27 -21.55
N ARG A 354 3.04 1.04 -22.16
CA ARG A 354 1.62 0.69 -22.33
C ARG A 354 1.08 0.97 -23.73
N THR A 355 1.38 2.13 -24.30
CA THR A 355 0.82 2.59 -25.58
C THR A 355 1.84 3.21 -26.51
N THR A 356 3.02 3.57 -26.01
CA THR A 356 4.07 4.28 -26.75
C THR A 356 5.39 3.52 -26.68
N VAL A 357 6.00 3.31 -27.85
CA VAL A 357 7.34 2.75 -27.99
C VAL A 357 8.39 3.87 -28.01
N PRO A 358 9.64 3.62 -27.59
CA PRO A 358 10.73 4.58 -27.73
C PRO A 358 10.91 5.11 -29.16
N THR A 359 11.34 6.36 -29.31
CA THR A 359 11.62 6.96 -30.62
C THR A 359 12.72 6.17 -31.32
N GLY A 360 12.48 5.78 -32.58
CA GLY A 360 13.42 5.00 -33.38
C GLY A 360 13.36 3.48 -33.16
N ALA A 361 12.43 2.98 -32.33
CA ALA A 361 12.15 1.54 -32.18
C ALA A 361 11.79 0.92 -33.53
N ARG A 362 12.44 -0.21 -33.87
CA ARG A 362 12.22 -0.95 -35.12
C ARG A 362 12.57 -2.42 -34.95
N CYS A 363 12.00 -3.26 -35.81
CA CYS A 363 12.27 -4.69 -35.85
C CYS A 363 12.94 -5.08 -37.19
N PRO A 364 14.06 -5.81 -37.18
CA PRO A 364 14.82 -6.28 -36.00
C PRO A 364 15.52 -5.13 -35.24
N PRO A 365 15.85 -5.31 -33.95
CA PRO A 365 16.52 -4.29 -33.15
C PRO A 365 17.87 -3.86 -33.77
N PRO A 366 18.26 -2.58 -33.63
CA PRO A 366 19.53 -2.10 -34.16
C PRO A 366 20.74 -2.71 -33.42
N PRO A 367 21.91 -2.80 -34.08
CA PRO A 367 23.14 -3.24 -33.44
C PRO A 367 23.44 -2.46 -32.14
N GLY A 368 23.72 -3.19 -31.06
CA GLY A 368 23.99 -2.61 -29.73
C GLY A 368 22.82 -2.66 -28.75
N ALA A 369 21.58 -2.83 -29.22
CA ALA A 369 20.43 -3.05 -28.33
C ALA A 369 20.69 -4.28 -27.44
N ALA A 370 20.87 -4.06 -26.14
CA ALA A 370 21.17 -5.13 -25.19
C ALA A 370 19.86 -5.77 -24.69
N ASP A 371 19.84 -7.10 -24.69
CA ASP A 371 18.84 -7.88 -23.97
C ASP A 371 18.94 -7.55 -22.48
N SER A 372 17.80 -7.41 -21.81
CA SER A 372 17.72 -7.05 -20.40
C SER A 372 17.08 -8.13 -19.55
#